data_AF-X7EDS4-F1
#
_entry.id   AF-X7EDS4-F1
#
_cell.length_a   1.000
_cell.length_b   1.000
_cell.length_c   1.000
_cell.angle_alpha   90.00
_cell.angle_beta   90.00
_cell.angle_gamma   90.00
#
_symmetry.space_group_name_H-M   'P 1'
#
loop_
_entity.id
_entity.type
_entity.pdbx_description
1 polymer ?
#
loop_
_entity_poly.entity_id
_entity_poly.type
_entity_poly.pdbx_seq_one_letter_code
_entity_poly.pdbx_strand_id
1 'polypeptide(L)'
;MSDDTPPSSIERWLAQLLNKLEVASIEASFSGGGDEGSMDDMIVAMRPGATMSGEELLKHLDTLEQRSVGNFRSSFRDKLVDQIEHDASYLGDYANNEGGSVFLRLEVEGDAVKIAVGDFTPGSYDDDEDYDYDEEDLEP
;
A
#
# COMPACT_ATOMS: atom_id res chain seq x y z
N MET A 1 -23.46 12.22 0.86
CA MET A 1 -22.00 12.33 0.82
C MET A 1 -21.60 11.54 -0.40
N SER A 2 -21.08 12.20 -1.42
CA SER A 2 -20.58 11.50 -2.60
C SER A 2 -19.32 10.77 -2.17
N ASP A 3 -19.30 9.44 -2.33
CA ASP A 3 -18.06 8.66 -2.34
C ASP A 3 -17.24 9.17 -3.54
N ASP A 4 -16.47 10.24 -3.33
CA ASP A 4 -15.53 10.82 -4.31
C ASP A 4 -14.20 10.05 -4.33
N THR A 5 -14.20 8.83 -3.80
CA THR A 5 -13.06 7.93 -3.87
C THR A 5 -12.94 7.42 -5.30
N PRO A 6 -11.79 7.64 -5.97
CA PRO A 6 -11.62 7.19 -7.33
C PRO A 6 -11.73 5.65 -7.44
N PRO A 7 -12.11 5.13 -8.61
CA PRO A 7 -12.04 3.70 -8.85
C PRO A 7 -10.58 3.23 -8.73
N SER A 8 -10.38 2.03 -8.19
CA SER A 8 -9.05 1.42 -8.13
C SER A 8 -8.47 1.26 -9.52
N SER A 9 -7.17 1.49 -9.65
CA SER A 9 -6.39 1.24 -10.86
C SER A 9 -6.06 -0.25 -11.06
N ILE A 10 -6.43 -1.11 -10.10
CA ILE A 10 -6.24 -2.55 -10.22
C ILE A 10 -7.01 -3.08 -11.43
N GLU A 11 -6.27 -3.67 -12.36
CA GLU A 11 -6.85 -4.14 -13.61
C GLU A 11 -7.84 -5.28 -13.38
N ARG A 12 -8.90 -5.31 -14.19
CA ARG A 12 -9.97 -6.31 -14.12
C ARG A 12 -9.48 -7.77 -14.11
N TRP A 13 -8.44 -8.07 -14.87
CA TRP A 13 -7.89 -9.44 -14.92
C TRP A 13 -7.18 -9.82 -13.61
N LEU A 14 -6.54 -8.86 -12.94
CA LEU A 14 -5.88 -9.04 -11.65
C LEU A 14 -6.94 -9.14 -10.54
N ALA A 15 -7.97 -8.29 -10.59
CA ALA A 15 -9.14 -8.40 -9.71
C ALA A 15 -9.81 -9.79 -9.80
N GLN A 16 -9.98 -10.32 -11.01
CA GLN A 16 -10.50 -11.69 -11.22
C GLN A 16 -9.58 -12.76 -10.65
N LEU A 17 -8.26 -12.60 -10.75
CA LEU A 17 -7.31 -13.52 -10.14
C LEU A 17 -7.42 -13.48 -8.62
N LEU A 18 -7.36 -12.29 -8.01
CA LEU A 18 -7.50 -12.10 -6.57
C LEU A 18 -8.82 -12.70 -6.06
N ASN A 19 -9.93 -12.48 -6.76
CA ASN A 19 -11.21 -13.06 -6.39
C ASN A 19 -11.24 -14.59 -6.51
N LYS A 20 -10.60 -15.17 -7.55
CA LYS A 20 -10.45 -16.63 -7.70
C LYS A 20 -9.56 -17.25 -6.63
N LEU A 21 -8.58 -16.50 -6.16
CA LEU A 21 -7.72 -16.87 -5.05
C LEU A 21 -8.37 -16.57 -3.69
N GLU A 22 -9.66 -16.21 -3.68
CA GLU A 22 -10.46 -16.01 -2.48
C GLU A 22 -9.97 -14.84 -1.61
N VAL A 23 -9.36 -13.82 -2.23
CA VAL A 23 -9.06 -12.55 -1.54
C VAL A 23 -10.35 -11.78 -1.29
N ALA A 24 -10.51 -11.29 -0.06
CA ALA A 24 -11.62 -10.43 0.36
C ALA A 24 -11.24 -8.96 0.30
N SER A 25 -10.10 -8.60 0.90
CA SER A 25 -9.58 -7.24 0.92
C SER A 25 -8.06 -7.22 1.01
N ILE A 26 -7.49 -6.08 0.64
CA ILE A 26 -6.06 -5.78 0.77
C ILE A 26 -5.96 -4.50 1.59
N GLU A 27 -5.11 -4.52 2.61
CA GLU A 27 -4.74 -3.35 3.40
C GLU A 27 -3.28 -3.04 3.09
N ALA A 28 -2.99 -1.78 2.79
CA ALA A 28 -1.65 -1.32 2.48
C ALA A 28 -1.34 -0.07 3.30
N SER A 29 -0.14 -0.03 3.87
CA SER A 29 0.40 1.13 4.56
C SER A 29 1.59 1.68 3.80
N PHE A 30 1.68 3.00 3.77
CA PHE A 30 2.75 3.74 3.13
C PHE A 30 3.28 4.75 4.12
N SER A 31 4.58 4.94 4.08
CA SER A 31 5.27 6.01 4.76
C SER A 31 6.17 6.71 3.77
N GLY A 32 6.31 8.02 3.93
CA GLY A 32 7.36 8.76 3.26
C GLY A 32 8.33 9.34 4.25
N GLY A 33 9.54 9.60 3.77
CA GLY A 33 10.59 10.25 4.53
C GLY A 33 11.69 10.73 3.60
N GLY A 34 11.89 12.05 3.52
CA GLY A 34 12.85 12.65 2.60
C GLY A 34 12.29 12.79 1.17
N ASP A 35 13.00 12.21 0.20
CA ASP A 35 12.74 12.39 -1.24
C ASP A 35 11.86 11.27 -1.87
N GLU A 36 11.54 10.21 -1.12
CA GLU A 36 10.78 9.06 -1.63
C GLU A 36 9.77 8.53 -0.58
N GLY A 37 8.56 8.18 -1.04
CA GLY A 37 7.57 7.45 -0.26
C GLY A 37 7.25 6.13 -0.95
N SER A 38 7.09 5.06 -0.18
CA SER A 38 6.86 3.72 -0.70
C SER A 38 5.91 2.92 0.19
N MET A 39 5.42 1.80 -0.33
CA MET A 39 4.63 0.87 0.47
C MET A 39 5.50 0.17 1.52
N ASP A 40 5.14 0.30 2.80
CA ASP A 40 5.83 -0.36 3.91
C ASP A 40 5.36 -1.80 4.08
N ASP A 41 4.05 -1.99 4.04
CA ASP A 41 3.41 -3.27 4.33
C ASP A 41 2.14 -3.45 3.50
N MET A 42 1.84 -4.72 3.23
CA MET A 42 0.63 -5.16 2.53
C MET A 42 0.09 -6.42 3.19
N ILE A 43 -1.11 -6.31 3.74
CA ILE A 43 -1.83 -7.40 4.38
C ILE A 43 -2.99 -7.82 3.48
N VAL A 44 -3.07 -9.12 3.20
CA VAL A 44 -4.16 -9.70 2.40
C VAL A 44 -5.12 -10.45 3.31
N ALA A 45 -6.36 -9.98 3.37
CA ALA A 45 -7.43 -10.67 4.08
C ALA A 45 -8.13 -11.65 3.13
N MET A 46 -8.16 -12.92 3.51
CA MET A 46 -8.80 -13.99 2.75
C MET A 46 -10.28 -14.12 3.12
N ARG A 47 -11.11 -14.60 2.19
CA ARG A 47 -12.52 -14.91 2.44
C ARG A 47 -12.65 -16.09 3.42
N PRO A 48 -13.74 -16.17 4.20
CA PRO A 48 -14.00 -17.32 5.05
C PRO A 48 -14.04 -18.63 4.24
N GLY A 49 -13.25 -19.61 4.66
CA GLY A 49 -13.14 -20.90 3.99
C GLY A 49 -12.02 -20.99 2.95
N ALA A 50 -11.24 -19.92 2.77
CA ALA A 50 -10.10 -19.93 1.86
C ALA A 50 -9.09 -21.03 2.19
N THR A 51 -8.54 -21.67 1.16
CA THR A 51 -7.63 -22.80 1.34
C THR A 51 -6.18 -22.40 1.63
N MET A 52 -5.84 -21.12 1.45
CA MET A 52 -4.49 -20.57 1.68
C MET A 52 -4.55 -19.31 2.53
N SER A 53 -3.46 -19.00 3.22
CA SER A 53 -3.28 -17.74 3.96
C SER A 53 -2.87 -16.60 3.02
N GLY A 54 -3.01 -15.35 3.51
CA GLY A 54 -2.57 -14.16 2.77
C GLY A 54 -1.07 -14.18 2.48
N GLU A 55 -0.23 -14.61 3.43
CA GLU A 55 1.22 -14.74 3.23
C GLU A 55 1.58 -15.77 2.14
N GLU A 56 0.89 -16.91 2.12
CA GLU A 56 1.08 -17.94 1.09
C GLU A 56 0.65 -17.42 -0.29
N LEU A 57 -0.43 -16.64 -0.35
CA LEU A 57 -0.88 -16.01 -1.58
C LEU A 57 0.15 -15.02 -2.11
N LEU A 58 0.72 -14.16 -1.26
CA LEU A 58 1.74 -13.20 -1.69
C LEU A 58 2.97 -13.93 -2.25
N LYS A 59 3.43 -14.99 -1.58
CA LYS A 59 4.49 -15.87 -2.09
C LYS A 59 4.09 -16.53 -3.42
N HIS A 60 2.82 -16.89 -3.58
CA HIS A 60 2.34 -17.47 -4.83
C HIS A 60 2.35 -16.45 -5.97
N LEU A 61 1.90 -15.21 -5.73
CA LEU A 61 1.93 -14.12 -6.70
C LEU A 61 3.36 -13.76 -7.14
N ASP A 62 4.34 -13.88 -6.25
CA ASP A 62 5.76 -13.74 -6.60
C ASP A 62 6.23 -14.80 -7.61
N THR A 63 5.72 -16.03 -7.49
CA THR A 63 6.10 -17.15 -8.38
C THR A 63 5.34 -17.19 -9.70
N LEU A 64 4.19 -16.52 -9.78
CA LEU A 64 3.44 -16.40 -11.02
C LEU A 64 4.20 -15.42 -11.91
N GLU A 65 5.09 -15.93 -12.77
CA GLU A 65 5.68 -15.12 -13.82
C GLU A 65 4.71 -15.07 -15.01
N GLN A 66 4.39 -13.88 -15.51
CA GLN A 66 3.68 -13.79 -16.77
C GLN A 66 4.55 -14.41 -17.86
N ARG A 67 4.09 -15.37 -18.66
CA ARG A 67 4.86 -15.87 -19.82
C ARG A 67 4.95 -14.81 -20.93
N SER A 68 6.11 -14.19 -21.17
CA SER A 68 6.49 -13.75 -22.51
C SER A 68 7.98 -13.73 -22.74
N VAL A 69 8.26 -13.73 -24.03
CA VAL A 69 9.52 -13.54 -24.70
C VAL A 69 10.16 -12.22 -24.24
N GLY A 70 11.24 -12.27 -23.44
CA GLY A 70 12.05 -11.12 -23.03
C GLY A 70 12.47 -11.17 -21.55
N ASN A 71 13.78 -11.07 -21.28
CA ASN A 71 14.48 -11.45 -20.04
C ASN A 71 14.18 -10.65 -18.74
N PHE A 72 13.12 -9.85 -18.65
CA PHE A 72 12.71 -9.25 -17.39
C PHE A 72 11.19 -9.09 -17.39
N ARG A 73 10.53 -9.77 -16.45
CA ARG A 73 9.10 -9.59 -16.21
C ARG A 73 8.86 -9.39 -14.73
N SER A 74 8.18 -8.30 -14.40
CA SER A 74 7.67 -8.05 -13.06
C SER A 74 6.69 -9.16 -12.68
N SER A 75 6.76 -9.58 -11.43
CA SER A 75 5.87 -10.60 -10.87
C SER A 75 4.43 -10.07 -10.84
N PHE A 76 3.44 -10.95 -10.61
CA PHE A 76 2.07 -10.48 -10.40
C PHE A 76 1.98 -9.64 -9.12
N ARG A 77 2.84 -9.89 -8.13
CA ARG A 77 2.94 -9.09 -6.93
C ARG A 77 3.47 -7.69 -7.22
N ASP A 78 4.53 -7.57 -8.00
CA ASP A 78 5.11 -6.26 -8.38
C ASP A 78 4.04 -5.41 -9.05
N LYS A 79 3.30 -6.00 -10.00
CA LYS A 79 2.21 -5.31 -10.69
C LYS A 79 1.05 -4.93 -9.78
N LEU A 80 0.76 -5.74 -8.76
CA LEU A 80 -0.23 -5.42 -7.74
C LEU A 80 0.26 -4.22 -6.91
N VAL A 81 1.51 -4.24 -6.44
CA VAL A 81 2.12 -3.16 -5.67
C VAL A 81 2.09 -1.86 -6.46
N ASP A 82 2.53 -1.86 -7.72
CA ASP A 82 2.51 -0.68 -8.61
C ASP A 82 1.11 -0.05 -8.70
N GLN A 83 0.06 -0.86 -8.79
CA GLN A 83 -1.32 -0.39 -8.89
C GLN A 83 -1.85 0.15 -7.56
N ILE A 84 -1.51 -0.48 -6.43
CA ILE A 84 -1.89 0.00 -5.11
C ILE A 84 -1.15 1.31 -4.78
N GLU A 85 0.14 1.45 -5.15
CA GLU A 85 0.88 2.70 -5.03
C GLU A 85 0.25 3.82 -5.87
N HIS A 86 -0.20 3.50 -7.09
CA HIS A 86 -0.92 4.46 -7.90
C HIS A 86 -2.24 4.89 -7.24
N ASP A 87 -2.97 3.97 -6.63
CA ASP A 87 -4.22 4.26 -5.90
C ASP A 87 -3.96 5.15 -4.66
N ALA A 88 -2.85 4.92 -3.95
CA ALA A 88 -2.45 5.70 -2.78
C ALA A 88 -2.04 7.14 -3.14
N SER A 89 -1.44 7.34 -4.32
CA SER A 89 -0.96 8.67 -4.78
C SER A 89 -2.06 9.74 -4.87
N TYR A 90 -3.33 9.33 -4.97
CA TYR A 90 -4.47 10.26 -4.95
C TYR A 90 -4.77 10.81 -3.55
N LEU A 91 -4.45 10.07 -2.48
CA LEU A 91 -4.86 10.41 -1.12
C LEU A 91 -4.06 11.57 -0.52
N GLY A 92 -2.82 11.75 -0.97
CA GLY A 92 -1.95 12.82 -0.50
C GLY A 92 -0.52 12.60 -0.96
N ASP A 93 0.28 13.65 -0.90
CA ASP A 93 1.71 13.59 -1.18
C ASP A 93 2.45 13.13 0.08
N TYR A 94 2.37 11.82 0.38
CA TYR A 94 3.15 11.22 1.46
C TYR A 94 4.63 11.14 1.10
N ALA A 95 4.98 11.17 -0.19
CA ALA A 95 6.34 11.11 -0.69
C ALA A 95 7.07 12.47 -0.58
N ASN A 96 6.41 13.59 -0.86
CA ASN A 96 6.97 14.93 -0.72
C ASN A 96 6.26 15.68 0.42
N ASN A 97 6.88 15.63 1.60
CA ASN A 97 6.81 16.56 2.72
C ASN A 97 6.92 15.76 4.02
N GLU A 98 8.18 15.53 4.42
CA GLU A 98 8.50 15.51 5.86
C GLU A 98 7.77 14.44 6.70
N GLY A 99 7.61 13.21 6.20
CA GLY A 99 7.20 12.10 7.09
C GLY A 99 5.71 11.71 7.08
N GLY A 100 4.97 12.00 6.01
CA GLY A 100 3.55 11.61 5.90
C GLY A 100 3.33 10.09 5.81
N SER A 101 2.11 9.64 6.12
CA SER A 101 1.71 8.25 5.94
C SER A 101 0.33 8.13 5.29
N VAL A 102 0.15 7.05 4.53
CA VAL A 102 -1.13 6.67 3.94
C VAL A 102 -1.53 5.30 4.42
N PHE A 103 -2.81 5.13 4.74
CA PHE A 103 -3.45 3.83 4.87
C PHE A 103 -4.51 3.67 3.79
N LEU A 104 -4.47 2.54 3.09
CA LEU A 104 -5.42 2.20 2.04
C LEU A 104 -6.03 0.83 2.32
N ARG A 105 -7.36 0.74 2.26
CA ARG A 105 -8.09 -0.54 2.24
C ARG A 105 -8.86 -0.70 0.95
N LEU A 106 -8.55 -1.77 0.24
CA LEU A 106 -9.13 -2.18 -1.03
C LEU A 106 -10.05 -3.38 -0.82
N GLU A 107 -11.26 -3.34 -1.36
CA GLU A 107 -12.20 -4.46 -1.34
C GLU A 107 -12.30 -5.12 -2.70
N VAL A 108 -12.16 -6.45 -2.72
CA VAL A 108 -12.25 -7.25 -3.94
C VAL A 108 -13.67 -7.79 -4.09
N GLU A 109 -14.35 -7.39 -5.16
CA GLU A 109 -15.73 -7.79 -5.43
C GLU A 109 -15.87 -8.30 -6.87
N GLY A 110 -15.99 -9.61 -7.02
CA GLY A 110 -16.20 -10.25 -8.32
C GLY A 110 -15.00 -10.06 -9.24
N ASP A 111 -15.10 -9.12 -10.18
CA ASP A 111 -14.05 -8.77 -11.13
C ASP A 111 -13.58 -7.32 -11.03
N ALA A 112 -13.91 -6.64 -9.94
CA ALA A 112 -13.45 -5.29 -9.64
C ALA A 112 -12.77 -5.23 -8.26
N VAL A 113 -11.91 -4.23 -8.10
CA VAL A 113 -11.42 -3.79 -6.80
C VAL A 113 -11.88 -2.35 -6.60
N LYS A 114 -12.29 -2.02 -5.37
CA LYS A 114 -12.67 -0.66 -5.01
C LYS A 114 -11.85 -0.21 -3.81
N ILE A 115 -11.52 1.09 -3.76
CA ILE A 115 -10.98 1.71 -2.56
C ILE A 115 -12.14 1.89 -1.59
N ALA A 116 -12.13 1.13 -0.50
CA ALA A 116 -13.16 1.18 0.53
C ALA A 116 -12.83 2.22 1.61
N VAL A 117 -11.54 2.36 1.94
CA VAL A 117 -11.04 3.36 2.89
C VAL A 117 -9.71 3.87 2.38
N GLY A 118 -9.51 5.17 2.46
CA GLY A 118 -8.22 5.82 2.27
C GLY A 118 -8.07 6.89 3.33
N ASP A 119 -6.96 6.87 4.05
CA ASP A 119 -6.65 7.84 5.08
C ASP A 119 -5.22 8.36 4.89
N PHE A 120 -5.05 9.67 4.99
CA PHE A 120 -3.76 10.33 4.86
C PHE A 120 -3.47 11.09 6.15
N THR A 121 -2.36 10.73 6.78
CA THR A 121 -1.83 11.47 7.93
C THR A 121 -0.63 12.28 7.46
N PRO A 122 -0.69 13.62 7.46
CA PRO A 122 0.45 14.46 7.12
C PRO A 122 1.58 14.26 8.14
N GLY A 123 2.82 14.40 7.69
CA GLY A 123 3.97 14.46 8.59
C GLY A 123 3.91 15.72 9.46
N SER A 124 4.39 15.62 10.69
CA SER A 124 4.56 16.76 11.58
C SER A 124 5.99 16.78 12.09
N TYR A 125 6.80 17.68 11.54
CA TYR A 125 7.96 18.19 12.27
C TYR A 125 7.49 19.49 12.93
N ASP A 126 7.46 19.50 14.26
CA ASP A 126 7.65 20.76 14.98
C ASP A 126 9.11 21.14 14.70
N ASP A 127 9.33 22.05 13.75
CA ASP A 127 10.63 22.65 13.44
C ASP A 127 11.05 23.63 14.57
N ASP A 128 10.74 23.28 15.82
CA ASP A 128 10.76 24.13 17.00
C ASP A 128 11.30 23.39 18.23
N GLU A 129 12.24 22.46 18.05
CA GLU A 129 13.09 22.03 19.17
C GLU A 129 14.56 22.00 18.73
N ASP A 130 15.09 23.19 18.43
CA ASP A 130 16.48 23.53 18.75
C ASP A 130 16.66 23.28 20.26
N TYR A 131 16.95 22.04 20.66
CA TYR A 131 17.47 21.72 21.98
C TYR A 131 18.87 22.33 22.09
N ASP A 132 18.91 23.63 22.44
CA ASP A 132 20.11 24.27 22.95
C ASP A 132 20.39 23.61 24.32
N TYR A 133 21.14 22.51 24.29
CA TYR A 133 21.71 21.90 25.49
C TYR A 133 22.72 22.90 26.04
N ASP A 134 22.26 23.83 26.88
CA ASP A 134 23.14 24.60 27.76
C ASP A 134 23.86 23.60 28.67
N GLU A 135 25.14 23.39 28.41
CA GLU A 135 26.03 22.41 29.03
C GLU A 135 26.38 22.74 30.51
N GLU A 136 25.53 23.50 31.23
CA GLU A 136 25.86 24.05 32.56
C GLU A 136 25.11 23.42 33.75
N ASP A 137 24.32 22.35 33.59
CA ASP A 137 23.56 21.76 34.72
C ASP A 137 23.80 20.25 34.94
N LEU A 138 25.03 19.79 34.68
CA LEU A 138 25.51 18.46 35.09
C LEU A 138 26.50 18.57 36.24
N GLU A 139 26.01 18.93 37.44
CA GLU A 139 26.69 18.60 38.70
C GLU A 139 25.81 17.67 39.56
N PRO A 140 26.25 16.44 39.86
CA PRO A 140 25.82 15.71 41.04
C PRO A 140 26.67 16.04 42.28
#